data_AF-A0A554IRV8-F1
#
_entry.id   AF-A0A554IRV8-F1
#
_cell.length_a   1.000
_cell.length_b   1.000
_cell.length_c   1.000
_cell.angle_alpha   90.00
_cell.angle_beta   90.00
_cell.angle_gamma   90.00
#
_symmetry.space_group_name_H-M   'P 1'
#
loop_
_entity.id
_entity.type
_entity.pdbx_description
1 polymer ?
#
loop_
_entity_poly.entity_id
_entity_poly.type
_entity_poly.pdbx_seq_one_letter_code
_entity_poly.pdbx_strand_id
1 'polypeptide(L)' 'MSHVLTIPQKLLRRGELVIVPRADYEEALQLKKRLLGEEKDTDEAIHIFEKEHAAGTLYKTTSFSSILVRTQARAKAGRQ' A
#
# COMPACT_ATOMS: atom_id res chain seq x y z
N MET A 1 20.19 26.88 -15.79
CA MET A 1 19.45 26.36 -16.96
C MET A 1 18.08 25.88 -16.47
N SER A 2 17.00 26.22 -17.16
CA SER A 2 15.62 26.33 -16.65
C SER A 2 15.08 25.10 -15.87
N HIS A 3 14.84 25.29 -14.57
CA HIS A 3 14.32 24.31 -13.59
C HIS A 3 12.79 24.23 -13.52
N VAL A 4 12.11 24.32 -14.67
CA VAL A 4 10.65 24.53 -14.70
C VAL A 4 10.00 23.46 -15.57
N LEU A 5 9.04 22.72 -15.02
CA LEU A 5 8.22 21.75 -15.75
C LEU A 5 6.89 22.42 -16.11
N THR A 6 6.59 22.50 -17.40
CA THR A 6 5.29 22.95 -17.89
C THR A 6 4.31 21.77 -17.84
N ILE A 7 3.33 21.81 -16.94
CA ILE A 7 2.32 20.74 -16.84
C ILE A 7 1.30 20.90 -17.98
N PRO A 8 1.06 19.88 -18.82
CA PRO A 8 0.07 19.95 -19.89
C PRO A 8 -1.35 20.12 -19.33
N GLN A 9 -2.12 20.99 -19.98
CA GLN A 9 -3.50 21.39 -19.68
C GLN A 9 -4.46 20.22 -19.38
N LYS A 10 -4.20 19.02 -19.92
CA LYS A 10 -5.00 17.80 -19.74
C LYS A 10 -4.96 17.20 -18.32
N LEU A 11 -3.97 17.58 -17.50
CA LEU A 11 -3.83 17.09 -16.12
C LEU A 11 -4.50 17.99 -15.08
N LEU A 12 -5.02 19.15 -15.49
CA LEU A 12 -5.60 20.16 -14.60
C LEU A 12 -7.12 20.18 -14.77
N ARG A 13 -7.86 19.99 -13.67
CA ARG A 13 -9.33 19.91 -13.64
C ARG A 13 -10.07 21.15 -14.17
N ARG A 14 -9.37 22.27 -14.42
CA ARG A 14 -9.95 23.56 -14.83
C ARG A 14 -9.35 24.16 -16.11
N GLY A 15 -8.51 23.43 -16.84
CA GLY A 15 -7.99 23.87 -18.15
C GLY A 15 -7.01 25.05 -18.11
N GLU A 16 -6.51 25.44 -16.94
CA GLU A 16 -5.46 26.45 -16.79
C GLU A 16 -4.08 25.83 -16.99
N LEU A 17 -3.09 26.59 -17.46
CA LEU A 17 -1.70 26.15 -17.54
C LEU A 17 -0.97 26.62 -16.28
N VAL A 18 -0.49 25.67 -15.47
CA VAL A 18 0.22 25.98 -14.22
C VAL A 18 1.70 25.66 -14.38
N ILE A 19 2.53 26.65 -14.05
CA ILE A 19 3.98 26.52 -14.01
C ILE A 19 4.38 26.18 -12.58
N VAL A 20 5.06 25.05 -12.39
CA VAL A 20 5.58 24.63 -11.09
C VAL A 20 7.07 24.31 -11.16
N PRO A 21 7.80 24.54 -10.07
CA PRO A 21 9.18 24.07 -9.95
C PRO A 21 9.23 22.55 -10.14
N ARG A 22 10.25 22.10 -10.86
CA ARG A 22 10.40 20.68 -11.17
C ARG A 22 10.54 19.81 -9.92
N ALA A 23 11.27 20.29 -8.91
CA ALA A 23 11.49 19.58 -7.66
C ALA A 23 10.16 19.30 -6.94
N ASP A 24 9.32 20.32 -6.79
CA ASP A 24 8.02 20.22 -6.12
C ASP A 24 7.08 19.22 -6.81
N TYR A 25 7.10 19.20 -8.16
CA TYR A 25 6.31 18.24 -8.92
C TYR A 25 6.79 16.79 -8.73
N GLU A 26 8.09 16.56 -8.75
CA GLU A 26 8.68 15.24 -8.56
C GLU A 26 8.44 14.72 -7.13
N GLU A 27 8.53 15.60 -6.13
CA GLU A 27 8.22 15.27 -4.73
C GLU A 27 6.74 14.90 -4.55
N ALA A 28 5.82 15.71 -5.09
CA ALA A 28 4.40 15.42 -5.06
C ALA A 28 4.05 14.10 -5.78
N LEU A 29 4.73 13.79 -6.89
CA LEU A 29 4.55 12.53 -7.61
C LEU A 29 5.03 11.33 -6.79
N GLN A 30 6.15 11.46 -6.06
CA GLN A 30 6.64 10.42 -5.16
C GLN A 30 5.69 10.19 -3.99
N LEU A 31 5.19 11.26 -3.36
CA LEU A 31 4.18 11.20 -2.30
C LEU A 31 2.91 10.47 -2.78
N LYS A 32 2.40 10.85 -3.97
CA LYS A 32 1.23 10.20 -4.56
C LYS A 32 1.46 8.70 -4.80
N LYS A 33 2.65 8.31 -5.28
CA LYS A 33 3.00 6.89 -5.50
C LYS A 33 3.07 6.11 -4.20
N ARG A 34 3.59 6.69 -3.11
CA ARG A 34 3.61 6.07 -1.78
C ARG A 34 2.19 5.85 -1.26
N LEU A 35 1.36 6.89 -1.30
CA LEU A 35 -0.04 6.81 -0.86
C LEU A 35 -0.85 5.77 -1.65
N LEU A 36 -0.68 5.72 -2.98
CA LEU A 36 -1.30 4.69 -3.84
C LEU A 36 -0.82 3.27 -3.53
N GLY A 37 0.42 3.12 -3.05
CA GLY A 37 0.95 1.83 -2.58
C GLY A 37 0.32 1.43 -1.25
N GLU A 38 0.33 2.34 -0.28
CA GLU A 38 -0.28 2.14 1.04
C GLU A 38 -1.78 1.83 0.97
N GLU A 39 -2.52 2.48 0.06
CA GLU A 39 -3.94 2.21 -0.19
C GLU A 39 -4.16 0.78 -0.70
N LYS A 40 -3.34 0.33 -1.67
CA LYS A 40 -3.41 -1.04 -2.19
C LYS A 40 -3.08 -2.09 -1.13
N ASP A 41 -2.04 -1.86 -0.33
CA ASP A 41 -1.66 -2.77 0.76
C ASP A 41 -2.78 -2.87 1.81
N THR A 42 -3.47 -1.76 2.08
CA THR A 42 -4.61 -1.71 3.00
C THR A 42 -5.81 -2.48 2.45
N ASP A 43 -6.15 -2.28 1.18
CA ASP A 43 -7.25 -3.00 0.52
C ASP A 43 -6.99 -4.51 0.49
N GLU A 44 -5.75 -4.92 0.20
CA GLU A 44 -5.35 -6.34 0.22
C GLU A 44 -5.45 -6.93 1.63
N ALA A 45 -4.99 -6.19 2.65
CA ALA A 45 -5.10 -6.63 4.04
C ALA A 45 -6.57 -6.80 4.48
N ILE A 46 -7.47 -5.89 4.09
CA ILE A 46 -8.92 -6.00 4.34
C ILE A 46 -9.48 -7.23 3.62
N HIS A 47 -9.15 -7.42 2.34
CA HIS A 47 -9.65 -8.55 1.57
C HIS A 47 -9.23 -9.90 2.17
N ILE A 48 -7.97 -10.03 2.57
CA ILE A 48 -7.46 -11.22 3.27
C ILE A 48 -8.21 -11.43 4.59
N PHE A 49 -8.39 -10.37 5.38
CA PHE A 49 -9.11 -10.44 6.65
C PHE A 49 -10.55 -10.93 6.45
N GLU A 50 -11.31 -10.35 5.53
CA GLU A 50 -12.70 -10.73 5.26
C GLU A 50 -12.82 -12.18 4.79
N LYS A 51 -11.92 -12.61 3.91
CA LYS A 51 -11.87 -13.99 3.41
C LYS A 51 -11.61 -14.98 4.54
N GLU A 52 -10.59 -14.74 5.37
CA GLU A 52 -10.24 -15.61 6.50
C GLU A 52 -11.32 -15.58 7.59
N HIS A 53 -12.02 -14.44 7.75
CA HIS A 53 -13.13 -14.28 8.69
C HIS A 53 -14.32 -15.13 8.25
N ALA A 54 -14.69 -15.04 6.97
CA ALA A 54 -15.76 -15.84 6.38
C ALA A 54 -15.46 -17.35 6.40
N ALA A 55 -14.19 -17.74 6.23
CA ALA A 55 -13.76 -19.13 6.31
C ALA A 55 -13.65 -19.67 7.75
N GLY A 56 -13.80 -18.82 8.79
CA GLY A 56 -13.63 -19.21 10.18
C GLY A 56 -12.19 -19.60 10.56
N THR A 57 -11.22 -19.23 9.73
CA THR A 57 -9.78 -19.55 9.91
C THR A 57 -9.02 -18.43 10.61
N LEU A 58 -9.72 -17.37 11.03
CA LEU A 58 -9.12 -16.21 11.69
C LEU A 58 -8.78 -16.53 13.15
N TYR A 59 -7.53 -16.30 13.55
CA TYR A 59 -7.06 -16.57 14.89
C TYR A 59 -6.61 -15.29 15.59
N LYS A 60 -7.16 -15.05 16.78
CA LYS A 60 -6.70 -13.97 17.65
C LYS A 60 -5.48 -14.46 18.42
N THR A 61 -4.47 -13.60 18.50
CA THR A 61 -3.25 -13.87 19.25
C THR A 61 -2.96 -12.68 20.15
N THR A 62 -2.44 -12.94 21.34
CA THR A 62 -2.14 -11.90 22.33
C THR A 62 -0.72 -11.36 22.19
N SER A 63 0.13 -12.01 21.39
CA SER A 63 1.52 -11.57 21.13
C SER A 63 2.06 -12.08 19.80
N PHE A 64 3.09 -11.42 19.28
CA PHE A 64 3.84 -11.90 18.11
C PHE A 64 4.55 -13.23 18.37
N SER A 65 5.06 -13.44 19.58
CA SER A 65 5.75 -14.69 19.95
C SER A 65 4.84 -15.92 19.81
N SER A 66 3.55 -15.79 20.13
CA SER A 66 2.58 -16.88 19.93
C SER A 66 2.31 -17.24 18.46
N ILE A 67 2.60 -16.34 17.52
CA ILE A 67 2.51 -16.62 16.08
C ILE A 67 3.64 -17.57 15.66
N LEU A 68 4.87 -17.29 16.13
CA LEU A 68 6.08 -18.03 15.77
C LEU A 68 6.10 -19.47 16.29
N VAL A 69 5.57 -19.70 17.50
CA VAL A 69 5.47 -21.06 18.07
C VAL A 69 4.52 -21.93 17.23
N ARG A 70 3.47 -21.33 16.68
CA ARG A 70 2.43 -22.05 15.96
C ARG A 70 2.83 -22.41 14.53
N THR A 71 3.60 -21.57 13.85
CA THR A 71 4.14 -21.90 12.53
C THR A 71 5.06 -23.11 12.58
N GLN A 72 5.86 -23.25 13.65
CA GLN A 72 6.70 -24.43 13.87
C GLN A 72 5.88 -25.71 14.11
N ALA A 73 4.73 -25.62 14.78
CA ALA A 73 3.85 -26.76 15.02
C ALA A 73 3.15 -27.25 13.73
N ARG A 74 2.65 -26.34 12.88
CA ARG A 74 2.07 -26.70 11.57
C ARG A 74 3.11 -27.30 10.60
N ALA A 75 4.33 -26.75 10.59
CA ALA A 75 5.41 -27.27 9.74
C ALA A 75 5.85 -28.70 10.10
N LYS A 76 5.70 -29.11 11.36
CA LYS A 76 5.99 -30.48 11.82
C LYS A 76 4.84 -31.46 11.54
N ALA A 77 3.60 -30.99 11.50
CA ALA A 77 2.42 -31.84 11.28
C ALA A 77 2.20 -32.25 9.81
N GLY A 78 2.67 -31.46 8.83
CA GLY A 78 2.56 -31.77 7.40
C GLY A 78 3.70 -32.64 6.83
N ARG A 79 4.48 -33.30 7.69
CA ARG A 79 5.68 -34.10 7.34
C ARG A 79 5.55 -35.59 7.71
N GLN A 80 4.32 -36.10 7.79
CA GLN A 80 4.02 -37.53 7.95
C GLN A 80 3.33 -38.06 6.70
#